data_AF-A0A126PDE5-F1
#
_entry.id   AF-A0A126PDE5-F1
#
_cell.length_a   1.000
_cell.length_b   1.000
_cell.length_c   1.000
_cell.angle_alpha   90.00
_cell.angle_beta   90.00
_cell.angle_gamma   90.00
#
_symmetry.space_group_name_H-M   'P 1'
#
loop_
_entity.id
_entity.type
_entity.pdbx_description
1 polymer ?
#
loop_
_entity_poly.entity_id
_entity_poly.type
_entity_poly.pdbx_seq_one_letter_code
_entity_poly.pdbx_strand_id
1 'polypeptide(L)'
;MPRTLAGHPVAPPTDGEPYLLLRADSAAEGNGACNRFRGPYTAPGPGQLTFGPLLSTRMACPALPTETAFLKALAQTRTYQISGDTLRLLGANQASLARLEAVYLHRK
;
A
#
# COMPACT_ATOMS: atom_id res chain seq x y z
N MET A 1 -14.64 -17.70 7.05
CA MET A 1 -15.58 -16.70 6.50
C MET A 1 -14.96 -16.11 5.24
N PRO A 2 -15.57 -16.27 4.05
CA PRO A 2 -14.94 -15.89 2.81
C PRO A 2 -14.92 -14.36 2.71
N ARG A 3 -13.72 -13.81 2.54
CA ARG A 3 -13.46 -12.38 2.32
C ARG A 3 -14.21 -11.94 1.07
N THR A 4 -14.83 -10.76 0.96
CA THR A 4 -15.49 -10.30 -0.29
C THR A 4 -15.36 -8.79 -0.50
N LEU A 5 -14.95 -8.35 -1.71
CA LEU A 5 -15.02 -6.97 -2.22
C LEU A 5 -16.18 -6.86 -3.22
N ALA A 6 -17.10 -5.91 -3.01
CA ALA A 6 -18.35 -5.77 -3.78
C ALA A 6 -19.20 -7.06 -3.87
N GLY A 7 -19.15 -7.91 -2.83
CA GLY A 7 -19.85 -9.20 -2.77
C GLY A 7 -19.09 -10.38 -3.39
N HIS A 8 -17.85 -10.19 -3.86
CA HIS A 8 -17.06 -11.26 -4.51
C HIS A 8 -15.76 -11.59 -3.78
N PRO A 9 -15.42 -12.88 -3.60
CA PRO A 9 -14.46 -13.25 -2.57
C PRO A 9 -13.01 -12.82 -2.83
N VAL A 10 -12.35 -12.19 -1.83
CA VAL A 10 -10.95 -11.72 -1.92
C VAL A 10 -10.00 -12.88 -1.61
N ALA A 11 -9.47 -13.46 -2.68
CA ALA A 11 -8.38 -14.43 -2.68
C ALA A 11 -7.03 -13.76 -2.30
N PRO A 12 -5.97 -14.52 -1.93
CA PRO A 12 -4.60 -13.99 -1.92
C PRO A 12 -4.31 -13.29 -3.25
N PRO A 13 -3.50 -12.20 -3.27
CA PRO A 13 -3.38 -11.30 -4.41
C PRO A 13 -3.06 -12.10 -5.66
N THR A 14 -4.05 -12.20 -6.53
CA THR A 14 -3.93 -12.80 -7.85
C THR A 14 -3.27 -11.76 -8.75
N ASP A 15 -2.63 -12.23 -9.82
CA ASP A 15 -1.89 -11.43 -10.79
C ASP A 15 -2.66 -10.15 -11.19
N GLY A 16 -2.24 -8.97 -10.69
CA GLY A 16 -2.78 -7.65 -11.07
C GLY A 16 -3.30 -6.73 -9.94
N GLU A 17 -3.50 -7.20 -8.71
CA GLU A 17 -3.97 -6.33 -7.62
C GLU A 17 -2.82 -5.59 -6.91
N PRO A 18 -2.86 -4.24 -6.78
CA PRO A 18 -1.83 -3.50 -6.09
C PRO A 18 -1.91 -3.72 -4.58
N TYR A 19 -0.80 -4.11 -3.96
CA TYR A 19 -0.71 -4.34 -2.52
C TYR A 19 0.55 -3.71 -1.93
N LEU A 20 0.48 -3.43 -0.64
CA LEU A 20 1.57 -2.88 0.17
C LEU A 20 1.79 -3.76 1.40
N LEU A 21 3.05 -4.14 1.62
CA LEU A 21 3.53 -4.88 2.77
C LEU A 21 4.55 -4.02 3.52
N LEU A 22 4.30 -3.80 4.82
CA LEU A 22 5.24 -3.16 5.73
C LEU A 22 5.93 -4.25 6.55
N ARG A 23 7.25 -4.32 6.47
CA ARG A 23 8.05 -5.30 7.19
C ARG A 23 8.66 -4.70 8.46
N ALA A 24 8.85 -5.53 9.47
CA ALA A 24 9.40 -5.12 10.77
C ALA A 24 10.82 -4.53 10.69
N ASP A 25 11.56 -4.76 9.61
CA ASP A 25 12.90 -4.19 9.35
C ASP A 25 12.86 -2.77 8.76
N SER A 26 11.74 -2.04 8.88
CA SER A 26 11.55 -0.71 8.28
C SER A 26 11.60 -0.71 6.74
N ALA A 27 11.31 -1.86 6.12
CA ALA A 27 11.22 -2.03 4.68
C ALA A 27 9.76 -2.13 4.23
N ALA A 28 9.38 -1.32 3.24
CA ALA A 28 8.10 -1.38 2.56
C ALA A 28 8.30 -2.04 1.20
N GLU A 29 7.50 -3.06 0.91
CA GLU A 29 7.55 -3.81 -0.33
C GLU A 29 6.12 -3.99 -0.86
N GLY A 30 5.94 -4.11 -2.17
CA GLY A 30 4.61 -4.30 -2.72
C GLY A 30 4.58 -4.41 -4.22
N ASN A 31 3.36 -4.39 -4.77
CA ASN A 31 3.11 -4.41 -6.20
C ASN A 31 2.21 -3.23 -6.57
N GLY A 32 2.58 -2.46 -7.59
CA GLY A 32 1.80 -1.36 -8.15
C GLY A 32 0.99 -1.80 -9.37
N ALA A 33 0.38 -2.99 -9.33
CA ALA A 33 -0.37 -3.66 -10.40
C ALA A 33 0.46 -4.18 -11.59
N CYS A 34 1.44 -3.41 -12.09
CA CYS A 34 2.36 -3.85 -13.16
C CYS A 34 3.74 -4.21 -12.62
N ASN A 35 4.28 -3.36 -11.73
CA ASN A 35 5.65 -3.48 -11.25
C ASN A 35 5.71 -3.62 -9.74
N ARG A 36 6.71 -4.38 -9.29
CA ARG A 36 7.01 -4.51 -7.86
C ARG A 36 7.85 -3.32 -7.43
N PHE A 37 7.54 -2.81 -6.24
CA PHE A 37 8.26 -1.71 -5.61
C PHE A 37 8.77 -2.11 -4.23
N ARG A 38 9.87 -1.47 -3.82
CA ARG A 38 10.54 -1.66 -2.54
C ARG A 38 11.16 -0.34 -2.11
N GLY A 39 11.06 0.02 -0.84
CA GLY A 39 11.83 1.11 -0.28
C GLY A 39 11.76 1.15 1.25
N PRO A 40 12.57 1.99 1.89
CA PRO A 40 12.49 2.16 3.33
C PRO A 40 11.21 2.93 3.72
N TYR A 41 10.67 2.64 4.89
CA TYR A 41 9.64 3.46 5.51
C TYR A 41 10.03 3.84 6.94
N THR A 42 9.49 4.95 7.42
CA THR A 42 9.70 5.45 8.77
C THR A 42 8.35 5.68 9.44
N ALA A 43 8.16 5.11 10.62
CA ALA A 43 6.97 5.32 11.45
C ALA A 43 7.41 5.95 12.79
N PRO A 44 7.60 7.28 12.84
CA PRO A 44 8.13 7.96 14.02
C PRO A 44 7.16 8.01 15.21
N GLY A 45 5.88 7.69 15.00
CA GLY A 45 4.88 7.69 16.06
C GLY A 45 3.55 7.08 15.62
N PRO A 46 2.60 6.89 16.55
CA PRO A 46 1.29 6.34 16.26
C PRO A 46 0.55 7.20 15.22
N GLY A 47 0.10 6.57 14.13
CA GLY A 47 -0.58 7.26 13.01
C GLY A 47 0.33 8.02 12.05
N GLN A 48 1.65 8.08 12.29
CA GLN A 48 2.62 8.68 11.36
C GLN A 48 3.33 7.59 10.55
N LEU A 49 3.32 7.74 9.23
CA LEU A 49 3.98 6.83 8.31
C LEU A 49 4.49 7.64 7.12
N THR A 50 5.81 7.64 6.94
CA THR A 50 6.47 8.30 5.82
C THR A 50 7.27 7.27 5.05
N PHE A 51 7.06 7.21 3.74
CA PHE A 51 7.87 6.37 2.86
C PHE A 51 9.08 7.16 2.39
N GLY A 52 10.24 6.50 2.40
CA GLY A 52 11.46 7.03 1.80
C GLY A 52 11.47 6.83 0.28
N PRO A 53 12.66 6.90 -0.36
CA PRO A 53 12.77 6.67 -1.79
C PRO A 53 12.36 5.24 -2.14
N LEU A 54 11.22 5.10 -2.83
CA LEU A 54 10.71 3.84 -3.34
C LEU A 54 11.38 3.53 -4.68
N LEU A 55 12.00 2.36 -4.79
CA LEU A 55 12.50 1.81 -6.04
C LEU A 55 11.42 0.90 -6.62
N SER A 56 11.01 1.17 -7.86
CA SER A 56 10.15 0.27 -8.64
C SER A 56 10.93 -0.32 -9.82
N THR A 57 10.54 -1.52 -10.23
CA THR A 57 10.98 -2.09 -11.51
C THR A 57 10.26 -1.37 -12.65
N ARG A 58 10.91 -1.17 -13.80
CA ARG A 58 10.27 -0.55 -14.97
C ARG A 58 9.96 -1.62 -16.01
N MET A 59 8.84 -2.31 -15.88
CA MET A 59 8.26 -3.11 -16.98
C MET A 59 7.21 -2.28 -17.71
N ALA A 60 7.16 -2.45 -19.03
CA ALA A 60 6.15 -1.85 -19.87
C ALA A 60 4.86 -2.69 -19.80
N CYS A 61 3.98 -2.41 -18.84
CA CYS A 61 2.61 -2.92 -18.87
C CYS A 61 1.60 -1.77 -19.07
N PRO A 62 0.41 -2.06 -19.62
CA PRO A 62 -0.64 -1.05 -19.80
C PRO A 62 -1.13 -0.40 -18.49
N ALA A 63 -0.84 -1.01 -17.33
CA ALA A 63 -1.21 -0.50 -16.00
C ALA A 63 -0.21 0.51 -15.37
N LEU A 64 0.77 1.00 -16.13
CA LEU A 64 1.72 2.04 -15.69
C LEU A 64 1.08 3.32 -15.08
N PRO A 65 -0.08 3.82 -15.58
CA PRO A 65 -0.73 4.99 -14.97
C PRO A 65 -1.17 4.73 -13.53
N THR A 66 -1.71 3.53 -13.27
CA THR A 66 -2.14 3.08 -11.94
C THR A 66 -0.94 2.92 -11.02
N GLU A 67 0.14 2.31 -11.49
CA GLU A 67 1.39 2.20 -10.74
C GLU A 67 1.94 3.58 -10.34
N THR A 68 2.00 4.51 -11.30
CA THR A 68 2.52 5.85 -11.07
C THR A 68 1.68 6.61 -10.04
N ALA A 69 0.36 6.53 -10.14
CA ALA A 69 -0.55 7.11 -9.16
C ALA A 69 -0.36 6.49 -7.76
N PHE A 70 -0.14 5.17 -7.70
CA PHE A 70 0.07 4.44 -6.46
C PHE A 70 1.41 4.83 -5.79
N LEU A 71 2.51 4.81 -6.53
CA LEU A 71 3.82 5.24 -6.02
C LEU A 71 3.82 6.71 -5.58
N LYS A 72 3.11 7.57 -6.31
CA LYS A 72 2.95 8.98 -5.94
C LYS A 72 2.14 9.13 -4.65
N ALA A 73 1.07 8.35 -4.47
CA ALA A 73 0.30 8.34 -3.23
C ALA A 73 1.16 7.89 -2.04
N LEU A 74 1.97 6.84 -2.19
CA LEU A 74 2.91 6.41 -1.14
C LEU A 74 3.95 7.49 -0.82
N ALA A 75 4.56 8.11 -1.83
CA ALA A 75 5.54 9.17 -1.64
C ALA A 75 4.95 10.43 -0.97
N GLN A 76 3.66 10.69 -1.18
CA GLN A 76 2.94 11.81 -0.55
C GLN A 76 2.36 11.48 0.83
N THR A 77 2.35 10.20 1.21
CA THR A 77 1.80 9.76 2.50
C THR A 77 2.64 10.32 3.64
N ARG A 78 1.95 10.89 4.63
CA ARG A 78 2.54 11.41 5.88
C ARG A 78 1.94 10.75 7.10
N THR A 79 0.66 10.44 7.03
CA THR A 79 -0.09 9.80 8.09
C THR A 79 -0.88 8.62 7.54
N TYR A 80 -1.19 7.68 8.42
CA TYR A 80 -2.05 6.56 8.11
C TYR A 80 -3.14 6.46 9.17
N GLN A 81 -4.32 6.05 8.73
CA GLN A 81 -5.45 5.85 9.62
C GLN A 81 -6.04 4.48 9.35
N ILE A 82 -6.02 3.62 10.37
CA ILE A 82 -6.64 2.30 10.30
C ILE A 82 -8.03 2.41 10.94
N SER A 83 -9.04 1.91 10.25
CA SER A 83 -10.41 1.85 10.73
C SER A 83 -10.98 0.49 10.37
N GLY A 84 -11.10 -0.39 11.38
CA GLY A 84 -11.43 -1.80 11.18
C GLY A 84 -10.38 -2.47 10.29
N ASP A 85 -10.84 -3.01 9.16
CA ASP A 85 -10.03 -3.69 8.16
C ASP A 85 -9.54 -2.75 7.04
N THR A 86 -9.72 -1.43 7.17
CA THR A 86 -9.34 -0.44 6.15
C THR A 86 -8.21 0.47 6.62
N LEU A 87 -7.14 0.54 5.84
CA LEU A 87 -6.03 1.47 5.98
C LEU A 87 -6.18 2.63 4.99
N ARG A 88 -6.33 3.85 5.50
CA ARG A 88 -6.32 5.08 4.70
C ARG A 88 -4.95 5.73 4.81
N LEU A 89 -4.35 5.98 3.66
CA LEU A 89 -3.15 6.79 3.55
C LEU A 89 -3.55 8.25 3.35
N LEU A 90 -3.01 9.09 4.23
CA LEU A 90 -3.31 10.51 4.30
C LEU A 90 -2.03 11.29 3.97
N GLY A 91 -2.18 12.24 3.06
CA GLY A 91 -1.12 13.14 2.66
C GLY A 91 -1.00 14.38 3.53
N ALA A 92 -0.26 15.37 3.03
CA ALA A 92 -0.33 16.72 3.55
C ALA A 92 -1.79 17.23 3.51
N ASN A 93 -2.23 17.92 4.57
CA ASN A 93 -3.60 18.41 4.77
C ASN A 93 -4.69 17.34 4.94
N GLN A 94 -4.36 16.13 5.40
CA GLN A 94 -5.33 15.03 5.56
C GLN A 94 -6.05 14.65 4.25
N ALA A 95 -5.45 14.95 3.09
CA ALA A 95 -5.98 14.51 1.81
C ALA A 95 -5.92 12.98 1.74
N SER A 96 -7.05 12.33 1.46
CA SER A 96 -7.14 10.88 1.28
C SER A 96 -6.45 10.51 -0.03
N LEU A 97 -5.23 9.95 0.07
CA LEU A 97 -4.42 9.60 -1.10
C LEU A 97 -4.73 8.19 -1.61
N ALA A 98 -4.88 7.24 -0.68
CA ALA A 98 -5.23 5.87 -1.02
C ALA A 98 -6.05 5.23 0.12
N ARG A 99 -6.94 4.32 -0.27
CA ARG A 99 -7.64 3.43 0.66
C ARG A 99 -7.23 2.01 0.30
N LEU A 100 -6.68 1.31 1.28
CA LEU A 100 -6.25 -0.07 1.21
C LEU A 100 -7.01 -0.86 2.28
N GLU A 101 -7.15 -2.16 2.11
CA GLU A 101 -7.59 -3.02 3.21
C GLU A 101 -6.38 -3.42 4.04
N ALA A 102 -6.38 -3.07 5.33
CA ALA A 102 -5.35 -3.42 6.27
C ALA A 102 -5.57 -4.87 6.72
N VAL A 103 -4.69 -5.78 6.27
CA VAL A 103 -4.68 -7.15 6.78
C VAL A 103 -3.47 -7.31 7.71
N TYR A 104 -3.74 -7.35 9.02
CA TYR A 104 -2.70 -7.68 10.00
C TYR A 104 -2.32 -9.15 9.88
N LEU A 105 -1.15 -9.43 9.31
CA LEU A 105 -0.49 -10.74 9.40
C LEU A 105 0.12 -10.92 10.80
N HIS A 106 -0.72 -11.09 11.82
CA HIS A 106 -0.25 -11.65 13.09
C HIS A 106 0.02 -13.14 12.86
N ARG A 107 1.28 -13.53 12.63
CA ARG A 107 1.66 -14.93 12.85
C ARG A 107 1.54 -15.20 14.35
N LYS A 108 0.71 -16.18 14.71
CA LYS A 108 0.85 -16.93 15.97
C LYS A 108 2.13 -17.76 15.91
#